data_AF-D8LLD1-F1
#
_entry.id   AF-D8LLD1-F1
#
_cell.length_a   1.000
_cell.length_b   1.000
_cell.length_c   1.000
_cell.angle_alpha   90.00
_cell.angle_beta   90.00
_cell.angle_gamma   90.00
#
_symmetry.space_group_name_H-M   'P 1'
#
loop_
_entity.id
_entity.type
_entity.pdbx_description
1 polymer ?
#
loop_
_entity_poly.entity_id
_entity_poly.type
_entity_poly.pdbx_seq_one_letter_code
_entity_poly.pdbx_strand_id
1 'polypeptide(L)'
;MNDEVEPEPEPAEDEDDDEDDWCDALGTIPYPLEGNLTVVLPTDVARVSCPSPLTVRVAGGTLTVAVDSEAVVFSGVRFVVESAASLIFSANASTEFTGIDNLQGNGGVLNVSEDGTVEMNGLAIFRNNSVQATTPETPCSGGSIYNKGIVRLRGGATFADNFVHGYYYNEEEEEEEEEEEEEEDEGTGGDGGALWNGGRILFDAGANLEGNGVEGGGNGGGLWNEGFVKFGQEATFTLNVVEGSGGGGGVFNQGGLVRFEGTSTFSQNEAFDGSAFVNSAGGRVAVGQEMSIIDNVSQEDESSVAGAVWNQADSVVFCTAMVSWEGNSGYQAGALLNAGRMVFRGEVSVRDNTAVMDGGGFINESGGRVLFFHGAEFLSNVGTGSGGAILNRGELDFTPGGDDSSSSSSSSADDNSSEESTTRTFTLDFEDNYCGEQECQDIQNKDGSSVLGLHQYVSNLCDIGTQDIVAT
;
A
#
# COMPACT_ATOMS: atom_id res chain seq x y z
N MET A 1 22.39 -11.43 -73.44
CA MET A 1 21.08 -10.88 -73.03
C MET A 1 21.10 -10.93 -71.52
N ASN A 2 21.60 -9.85 -70.91
CA ASN A 2 21.49 -9.62 -69.48
C ASN A 2 20.38 -8.59 -69.38
N ASP A 3 19.22 -9.00 -68.89
CA ASP A 3 18.12 -8.11 -68.58
C ASP A 3 18.54 -7.29 -67.35
N GLU A 4 18.61 -5.97 -67.53
CA GLU A 4 18.72 -5.01 -66.44
C GLU A 4 17.44 -5.10 -65.63
N VAL A 5 17.56 -5.59 -64.39
CA VAL A 5 16.47 -5.58 -63.41
C VAL A 5 16.37 -4.15 -62.88
N GLU A 6 15.31 -3.44 -63.24
CA GLU A 6 15.00 -2.13 -62.67
C GLU A 6 14.74 -2.27 -61.16
N PRO A 7 15.31 -1.39 -60.32
CA PRO A 7 15.08 -1.42 -58.88
C PRO A 7 13.60 -1.17 -58.59
N GLU A 8 13.00 -2.00 -57.73
CA GLU A 8 11.64 -1.79 -57.25
C GLU A 8 11.55 -0.41 -56.57
N PRO A 9 10.47 0.35 -56.79
CA PRO A 9 10.27 1.63 -56.12
C PRO A 9 10.21 1.38 -54.62
N GLU A 10 11.03 2.12 -53.87
CA GLU A 10 10.95 2.11 -52.41
C GLU A 10 9.51 2.47 -52.00
N PRO A 11 8.92 1.74 -51.02
CA PRO A 11 7.61 2.08 -50.51
C PRO A 11 7.65 3.53 -50.05
N ALA A 12 6.67 4.33 -50.46
CA ALA A 12 6.53 5.69 -49.97
C ALA A 12 6.50 5.63 -48.44
N GLU A 13 7.42 6.34 -47.79
CA GLU A 13 7.30 6.61 -46.37
C GLU A 13 5.99 7.38 -46.21
N ASP A 14 4.97 6.72 -45.66
CA ASP A 14 3.74 7.36 -45.27
C ASP A 14 4.13 8.34 -44.14
N GLU A 15 4.19 9.63 -44.47
CA GLU A 15 4.32 10.74 -43.52
C GLU A 15 3.04 10.76 -42.66
N ASP A 16 2.96 9.89 -41.66
CA ASP A 16 1.97 9.96 -40.57
C ASP A 16 2.32 11.13 -39.63
N ASP A 17 2.35 12.35 -40.19
CA ASP A 17 2.72 13.60 -39.50
C ASP A 17 1.63 14.13 -38.52
N ASP A 18 0.48 13.45 -38.43
CA ASP A 18 -0.65 13.93 -37.62
C ASP A 18 -0.52 13.62 -36.10
N GLU A 19 0.49 12.82 -35.67
CA GLU A 19 0.65 12.45 -34.25
C GLU A 19 1.21 13.58 -33.36
N ASP A 20 1.94 14.55 -33.91
CA ASP A 20 2.61 15.61 -33.13
C ASP A 20 1.70 16.80 -32.77
N ASP A 21 0.58 16.99 -33.50
CA ASP A 21 -0.29 18.17 -33.38
C ASP A 21 -0.96 18.31 -31.99
N TRP A 22 -1.18 17.20 -31.29
CA TRP A 22 -1.87 17.22 -30.00
C TRP A 22 -1.00 17.71 -28.85
N CYS A 23 0.32 17.56 -28.94
CA CYS A 23 1.25 18.09 -27.95
C CYS A 23 1.28 19.61 -27.99
N ASP A 24 1.25 20.19 -29.18
CA ASP A 24 1.14 21.65 -29.36
C ASP A 24 -0.21 22.16 -28.87
N ALA A 25 -1.31 21.45 -29.15
CA ALA A 25 -2.64 21.81 -28.66
C ALA A 25 -2.71 21.83 -27.11
N LEU A 26 -2.13 20.83 -26.44
CA LEU A 26 -2.06 20.80 -24.97
C LEU A 26 -1.08 21.83 -24.42
N GLY A 27 0.04 22.06 -25.09
CA GLY A 27 1.06 23.04 -24.69
C GLY A 27 0.59 24.50 -24.82
N THR A 28 -0.45 24.76 -25.61
CA THR A 28 -1.04 26.10 -25.81
C THR A 28 -2.20 26.42 -24.87
N ILE A 29 -2.55 25.52 -23.94
CA ILE A 29 -3.59 25.78 -22.94
C ILE A 29 -3.25 27.06 -22.15
N PRO A 30 -4.17 28.04 -22.07
CA PRO A 30 -3.91 29.29 -21.37
C PRO A 30 -3.56 29.06 -19.90
N TYR A 31 -2.58 29.81 -19.41
CA TYR A 31 -2.15 29.75 -18.02
C TYR A 31 -2.02 31.17 -17.42
N PRO A 32 -2.76 31.51 -16.34
CA PRO A 32 -3.78 30.69 -15.67
C PRO A 32 -5.06 30.52 -16.52
N LEU A 33 -5.91 29.55 -16.18
CA LEU A 33 -7.22 29.38 -16.81
C LEU A 33 -8.20 30.43 -16.28
N GLU A 34 -8.86 31.17 -17.18
CA GLU A 34 -9.99 32.03 -16.82
C GLU A 34 -11.31 31.23 -16.87
N GLY A 35 -11.60 30.47 -15.81
CA GLY A 35 -12.85 29.70 -15.68
C GLY A 35 -12.74 28.25 -16.12
N ASN A 36 -13.72 27.77 -16.90
CA ASN A 36 -13.81 26.37 -17.30
C ASN A 36 -13.38 26.21 -18.77
N LEU A 37 -12.40 25.34 -19.02
CA LEU A 37 -11.98 24.94 -20.35
C LEU A 37 -12.28 23.46 -20.56
N THR A 38 -12.89 23.13 -21.69
CA THR A 38 -13.09 21.73 -22.12
C THR A 38 -12.28 21.49 -23.38
N VAL A 39 -11.35 20.54 -23.31
CA VAL A 39 -10.65 19.97 -24.45
C VAL A 39 -11.35 18.68 -24.80
N VAL A 40 -11.85 18.57 -26.04
CA VAL A 40 -12.50 17.35 -26.54
C VAL A 40 -11.54 16.68 -27.51
N LEU A 41 -11.06 15.49 -27.16
CA LEU A 41 -10.28 14.67 -28.07
C LEU A 41 -11.22 13.98 -29.07
N PRO A 42 -10.99 14.12 -30.39
CA PRO A 42 -11.76 13.43 -31.41
C PRO A 42 -11.76 11.90 -31.21
N THR A 43 -12.80 11.24 -31.71
CA THR A 43 -13.01 9.79 -31.53
C THR A 43 -11.92 8.91 -32.15
N ASP A 44 -11.21 9.43 -33.14
CA ASP A 44 -10.10 8.80 -33.84
C ASP A 44 -8.74 9.02 -33.15
N VAL A 45 -8.67 9.88 -32.13
CA VAL A 45 -7.45 10.06 -31.33
C VAL A 45 -7.36 8.96 -30.28
N ALA A 46 -6.55 7.95 -30.58
CA ALA A 46 -6.22 6.87 -29.65
C ALA A 46 -4.98 7.18 -28.80
N ARG A 47 -4.13 8.12 -29.22
CA ARG A 47 -2.85 8.42 -28.58
C ARG A 47 -2.52 9.90 -28.68
N VAL A 48 -1.95 10.44 -27.59
CA VAL A 48 -1.28 11.73 -27.53
C VAL A 48 0.14 11.45 -27.05
N SER A 49 1.13 11.59 -27.92
CA SER A 49 2.51 11.21 -27.65
C SER A 49 3.44 12.39 -27.81
N CYS A 50 4.09 12.83 -26.73
CA CYS A 50 5.02 13.94 -26.79
C CYS A 50 6.47 13.44 -26.74
N PRO A 51 7.35 13.89 -27.65
CA PRO A 51 8.74 13.42 -27.71
C PRO A 51 9.58 13.89 -26.52
N SER A 52 9.11 14.91 -25.80
CA SER A 52 9.66 15.34 -24.51
C SER A 52 8.52 15.50 -23.51
N PRO A 53 8.78 15.31 -22.20
CA PRO A 53 7.75 15.46 -21.16
C PRO A 53 7.05 16.82 -21.24
N LEU A 54 5.80 16.82 -21.71
CA LEU A 54 4.96 18.01 -21.74
C LEU A 54 4.29 18.20 -20.39
N THR A 55 4.50 19.34 -19.75
CA THR A 55 3.79 19.70 -18.50
C THR A 55 2.60 20.61 -18.80
N VAL A 56 1.40 20.08 -18.60
CA VAL A 56 0.14 20.83 -18.63
C VAL A 56 -0.16 21.37 -17.23
N ARG A 57 -0.14 22.70 -17.06
CA ARG A 57 -0.46 23.35 -15.79
C ARG A 57 -1.91 23.80 -15.74
N VAL A 58 -2.63 23.40 -14.70
CA VAL A 58 -4.03 23.75 -14.47
C VAL A 58 -4.11 24.67 -13.25
N ALA A 59 -4.43 25.95 -13.48
CA ALA A 59 -4.51 26.97 -12.44
C ALA A 59 -5.76 27.85 -12.58
N GLY A 60 -6.37 28.24 -11.45
CA GLY A 60 -7.44 29.25 -11.40
C GLY A 60 -8.81 28.82 -11.93
N GLY A 61 -8.98 27.57 -12.37
CA GLY A 61 -10.19 27.11 -13.03
C GLY A 61 -10.30 25.59 -13.14
N THR A 62 -11.22 25.13 -13.99
CA THR A 62 -11.42 23.70 -14.28
C THR A 62 -10.98 23.38 -15.70
N LEU A 63 -10.04 22.44 -15.85
CA LEU A 63 -9.76 21.79 -17.12
C LEU A 63 -10.53 20.47 -17.19
N THR A 64 -11.36 20.31 -18.21
CA THR A 64 -12.00 19.03 -18.54
C THR A 64 -11.38 18.48 -19.81
N VAL A 65 -10.80 17.28 -19.72
CA VAL A 65 -10.38 16.49 -20.88
C VAL A 65 -11.48 15.48 -21.16
N ALA A 66 -12.26 15.73 -22.19
CA ALA A 66 -13.31 14.83 -22.66
C ALA A 66 -12.73 13.92 -23.74
N VAL A 67 -12.88 12.61 -23.54
CA VAL A 67 -12.38 11.58 -24.45
C VAL A 67 -13.60 10.86 -25.00
N ASP A 68 -13.88 11.07 -26.29
CA ASP A 68 -14.99 10.42 -26.98
C ASP A 68 -14.60 9.04 -27.56
N SER A 69 -13.30 8.72 -27.56
CA SER A 69 -12.79 7.39 -27.97
C SER A 69 -13.00 6.33 -26.89
N GLU A 70 -12.92 5.06 -27.29
CA GLU A 70 -12.99 3.91 -26.36
C GLU A 70 -11.73 3.76 -25.49
N ALA A 71 -10.62 4.38 -25.87
CA ALA A 71 -9.40 4.44 -25.07
C ALA A 71 -8.51 5.56 -25.58
N VAL A 72 -7.78 6.19 -24.67
CA VAL A 72 -6.70 7.13 -25.03
C VAL A 72 -5.45 6.85 -24.21
N VAL A 73 -4.29 6.93 -24.86
CA VAL A 73 -2.97 6.84 -24.23
C VAL A 73 -2.30 8.21 -24.26
N PHE A 74 -1.92 8.73 -23.10
CA PHE A 74 -1.06 9.89 -22.95
C PHE A 74 0.37 9.42 -22.68
N SER A 75 1.26 9.62 -23.64
CA SER A 75 2.66 9.24 -23.55
C SER A 75 3.52 10.50 -23.42
N GLY A 76 4.29 10.62 -22.34
CA GLY A 76 5.14 11.79 -22.10
C GLY A 76 4.36 13.05 -21.74
N VAL A 77 3.16 12.92 -21.13
CA VAL A 77 2.34 14.06 -20.69
C VAL A 77 2.17 14.03 -19.18
N ARG A 78 2.43 15.17 -18.54
CA ARG A 78 2.29 15.40 -17.10
C ARG A 78 1.28 16.51 -16.84
N PHE A 79 0.49 16.37 -15.79
CA PHE A 79 -0.44 17.38 -15.30
C PHE A 79 -0.05 17.90 -13.92
N VAL A 80 0.04 19.21 -13.79
CA VAL A 80 0.23 19.90 -12.51
C VAL A 80 -1.04 20.68 -12.20
N VAL A 81 -1.74 20.27 -11.14
CA VAL A 81 -2.99 20.90 -10.69
C VAL A 81 -2.68 21.80 -9.49
N GLU A 82 -2.81 23.10 -9.70
CA GLU A 82 -2.53 24.09 -8.65
C GLU A 82 -3.67 24.20 -7.64
N SER A 83 -3.41 24.95 -6.57
CA SER A 83 -4.39 25.15 -5.51
C SER A 83 -5.69 25.77 -6.05
N ALA A 84 -6.81 25.24 -5.56
CA ALA A 84 -8.18 25.59 -5.99
C ALA A 84 -8.48 25.35 -7.48
N ALA A 85 -7.58 24.71 -8.24
CA ALA A 85 -7.85 24.29 -9.61
C ALA A 85 -8.44 22.87 -9.67
N SER A 86 -9.05 22.52 -10.79
CA SER A 86 -9.68 21.21 -10.97
C SER A 86 -9.35 20.60 -12.32
N LEU A 87 -9.01 19.31 -12.35
CA LEU A 87 -8.79 18.53 -13.56
C LEU A 87 -9.78 17.38 -13.61
N ILE A 88 -10.52 17.27 -14.70
CA ILE A 88 -11.54 16.23 -14.88
C ILE A 88 -11.24 15.48 -16.18
N PHE A 89 -10.96 14.18 -16.05
CA PHE A 89 -10.96 13.26 -17.19
C PHE A 89 -12.36 12.67 -17.34
N SER A 90 -13.12 13.24 -18.27
CA SER A 90 -14.46 12.79 -18.62
C SER A 90 -14.39 11.77 -19.76
N ALA A 91 -13.72 10.65 -19.49
CA ALA A 91 -13.72 9.49 -20.38
C ALA A 91 -14.83 8.52 -19.95
N ASN A 92 -15.62 8.02 -20.90
CA ASN A 92 -16.51 6.88 -20.65
C ASN A 92 -15.73 5.55 -20.61
N ALA A 93 -14.45 5.59 -20.96
CA ALA A 93 -13.61 4.42 -21.19
C ALA A 93 -12.21 4.59 -20.58
N SER A 94 -11.21 3.84 -21.02
CA SER A 94 -9.89 3.86 -20.36
C SER A 94 -9.01 5.04 -20.76
N THR A 95 -8.28 5.59 -19.79
CA THR A 95 -7.23 6.59 -19.99
C THR A 95 -5.93 6.04 -19.43
N GLU A 96 -4.94 5.86 -20.28
CA GLU A 96 -3.61 5.38 -19.91
C GLU A 96 -2.60 6.53 -19.91
N PHE A 97 -1.72 6.55 -18.91
CA PHE A 97 -0.61 7.49 -18.78
C PHE A 97 0.71 6.72 -18.67
N THR A 98 1.64 7.02 -19.56
CA THR A 98 2.92 6.30 -19.68
C THR A 98 4.05 7.21 -20.15
N GLY A 99 5.28 6.71 -20.05
CA GLY A 99 6.42 7.30 -20.77
C GLY A 99 6.96 8.58 -20.15
N ILE A 100 6.64 8.82 -18.88
CA ILE A 100 7.40 9.78 -18.05
C ILE A 100 8.53 8.99 -17.41
N ASP A 101 9.76 9.20 -17.86
CA ASP A 101 10.93 8.50 -17.33
C ASP A 101 11.92 9.50 -16.71
N ASN A 102 12.43 9.16 -15.52
CA ASN A 102 13.45 9.90 -14.78
C ASN A 102 13.11 11.40 -14.62
N LEU A 103 11.84 11.71 -14.41
CA LEU A 103 11.41 13.08 -14.24
C LEU A 103 11.95 13.65 -12.92
N GLN A 104 12.60 14.81 -13.01
CA GLN A 104 13.05 15.52 -11.82
C GLN A 104 11.87 16.15 -11.07
N GLY A 105 11.64 15.73 -9.84
CA GLY A 105 10.61 16.25 -8.92
C GLY A 105 9.45 15.29 -8.66
N ASN A 106 8.41 15.79 -8.00
CA ASN A 106 7.33 14.95 -7.49
C ASN A 106 6.21 14.70 -8.51
N GLY A 107 5.68 13.47 -8.55
CA GLY A 107 4.53 13.12 -9.39
C GLY A 107 4.91 13.03 -10.86
N GLY A 108 5.16 11.81 -11.35
CA GLY A 108 5.50 11.57 -12.75
C GLY A 108 4.39 12.06 -13.68
N VAL A 109 3.17 11.56 -13.50
CA VAL A 109 2.00 11.93 -14.31
C VAL A 109 1.22 13.06 -13.66
N LEU A 110 0.91 12.96 -12.36
CA LEU A 110 0.06 13.92 -11.65
C LEU A 110 0.79 14.53 -10.46
N ASN A 111 0.77 15.86 -10.39
CA ASN A 111 1.17 16.61 -9.19
C ASN A 111 0.00 17.51 -8.77
N VAL A 112 -0.62 17.19 -7.64
CA VAL A 112 -1.84 17.86 -7.15
C VAL A 112 -1.51 18.65 -5.89
N SER A 113 -1.61 19.97 -5.98
CA SER A 113 -1.38 20.89 -4.87
C SER A 113 -2.50 20.82 -3.82
N GLU A 114 -2.25 21.41 -2.65
CA GLU A 114 -3.28 21.62 -1.62
C GLU A 114 -4.51 22.30 -2.21
N ASP A 115 -5.71 21.81 -1.88
CA ASP A 115 -7.01 22.23 -2.43
C ASP A 115 -7.22 22.01 -3.94
N GLY A 116 -6.23 21.48 -4.67
CA GLY A 116 -6.40 21.03 -6.04
C GLY A 116 -7.28 19.77 -6.10
N THR A 117 -8.04 19.60 -7.19
CA THR A 117 -8.85 18.39 -7.38
C THR A 117 -8.60 17.71 -8.71
N VAL A 118 -8.57 16.37 -8.68
CA VAL A 118 -8.53 15.51 -9.88
C VAL A 118 -9.66 14.51 -9.79
N GLU A 119 -10.43 14.40 -10.87
CA GLU A 119 -11.47 13.38 -11.03
C GLU A 119 -11.26 12.61 -12.33
N MET A 120 -11.18 11.28 -12.26
CA MET A 120 -11.14 10.40 -13.43
C MET A 120 -12.39 9.53 -13.44
N ASN A 121 -13.25 9.73 -14.44
CA ASN A 121 -14.55 9.06 -14.53
C ASN A 121 -14.44 7.64 -15.10
N GLY A 122 -13.49 7.41 -15.99
CA GLY A 122 -13.19 6.13 -16.61
C GLY A 122 -12.16 5.31 -15.87
N LEU A 123 -11.72 4.20 -16.48
CA LEU A 123 -10.61 3.38 -15.99
C LEU A 123 -9.32 4.18 -16.15
N ALA A 124 -8.59 4.41 -15.06
CA ALA A 124 -7.30 5.09 -15.10
C ALA A 124 -6.15 4.07 -15.04
N ILE A 125 -5.22 4.14 -15.98
CA ILE A 125 -4.05 3.25 -16.03
C ILE A 125 -2.80 4.13 -15.98
N PHE A 126 -1.92 3.88 -15.03
CA PHE A 126 -0.64 4.56 -14.91
C PHE A 126 0.46 3.50 -14.99
N ARG A 127 1.27 3.55 -16.04
CA ARG A 127 2.28 2.53 -16.28
C ARG A 127 3.63 3.10 -16.68
N ASN A 128 4.72 2.50 -16.23
CA ASN A 128 6.09 2.85 -16.64
C ASN A 128 6.34 4.36 -16.46
N ASN A 129 5.97 4.89 -15.29
CA ASN A 129 6.26 6.27 -14.92
C ASN A 129 7.27 6.28 -13.79
N SER A 130 8.32 7.06 -13.95
CA SER A 130 9.35 7.19 -12.94
C SER A 130 9.74 8.64 -12.68
N VAL A 131 10.11 8.91 -11.43
CA VAL A 131 10.71 10.17 -10.99
C VAL A 131 12.07 9.89 -10.38
N GLN A 132 12.98 10.85 -10.46
CA GLN A 132 14.34 10.70 -9.98
C GLN A 132 14.77 11.91 -9.14
N ALA A 133 15.34 11.64 -7.96
CA ALA A 133 15.94 12.67 -7.12
C ALA A 133 17.20 13.25 -7.80
N THR A 134 17.32 14.58 -7.79
CA THR A 134 18.46 15.28 -8.40
C THR A 134 19.60 15.52 -7.42
N THR A 135 19.28 15.59 -6.13
CA THR A 135 20.23 15.76 -5.04
C THR A 135 19.70 15.00 -3.82
N PRO A 136 20.58 14.61 -2.88
CA PRO A 136 20.13 13.96 -1.66
C PRO A 136 19.17 14.82 -0.83
N GLU A 137 19.29 16.14 -0.87
CA GLU A 137 18.44 17.04 -0.06
C GLU A 137 17.05 17.26 -0.64
N THR A 138 16.78 16.76 -1.85
CA THR A 138 15.51 16.96 -2.56
C THR A 138 14.94 15.61 -3.00
N PRO A 139 14.42 14.80 -2.06
CA PRO A 139 13.80 13.52 -2.41
C PRO A 139 12.60 13.76 -3.33
N CYS A 140 12.43 12.86 -4.29
CA CYS A 140 11.24 12.84 -5.15
C CYS A 140 10.19 11.92 -4.54
N SER A 141 8.94 12.04 -4.94
CA SER A 141 7.87 11.16 -4.43
C SER A 141 6.75 11.00 -5.43
N GLY A 142 6.08 9.85 -5.40
CA GLY A 142 4.94 9.53 -6.25
C GLY A 142 5.35 9.29 -7.70
N GLY A 143 5.85 8.09 -8.03
CA GLY A 143 6.29 7.78 -9.40
C GLY A 143 5.21 8.02 -10.45
N SER A 144 3.94 7.82 -10.10
CA SER A 144 2.79 8.27 -10.90
C SER A 144 2.11 9.52 -10.34
N ILE A 145 1.68 9.48 -9.08
CA ILE A 145 0.85 10.54 -8.47
C ILE A 145 1.50 11.05 -7.20
N TYR A 146 1.69 12.36 -7.13
CA TYR A 146 1.96 13.09 -5.91
C TYR A 146 0.75 13.96 -5.54
N ASN A 147 0.11 13.66 -4.41
CA ASN A 147 -1.15 14.29 -4.03
C ASN A 147 -1.11 15.00 -2.66
N LYS A 148 -1.36 16.31 -2.66
CA LYS A 148 -1.73 17.12 -1.47
C LYS A 148 -3.18 17.61 -1.49
N GLY A 149 -3.91 17.37 -2.57
CA GLY A 149 -5.30 17.78 -2.77
C GLY A 149 -6.27 16.61 -2.67
N ILE A 150 -7.25 16.58 -3.58
CA ILE A 150 -8.25 15.50 -3.67
C ILE A 150 -8.14 14.80 -5.02
N VAL A 151 -7.87 13.50 -5.00
CA VAL A 151 -7.92 12.64 -6.20
C VAL A 151 -9.06 11.66 -6.04
N ARG A 152 -9.92 11.56 -7.07
CA ARG A 152 -11.03 10.61 -7.12
C ARG A 152 -11.00 9.79 -8.41
N LEU A 153 -10.95 8.48 -8.26
CA LEU A 153 -10.84 7.51 -9.36
C LEU A 153 -12.12 6.66 -9.38
N ARG A 154 -12.98 6.88 -10.38
CA ARG A 154 -14.32 6.28 -10.44
C ARG A 154 -14.42 4.99 -11.23
N GLY A 155 -13.71 4.88 -12.36
CA GLY A 155 -13.87 3.76 -13.31
C GLY A 155 -12.88 2.60 -13.11
N GLY A 156 -12.22 2.54 -11.96
CA GLY A 156 -11.14 1.61 -11.64
C GLY A 156 -9.78 2.29 -11.84
N ALA A 157 -8.75 1.76 -11.20
CA ALA A 157 -7.39 2.27 -11.33
C ALA A 157 -6.36 1.16 -11.36
N THR A 158 -5.38 1.26 -12.26
CA THR A 158 -4.22 0.37 -12.32
C THR A 158 -2.94 1.21 -12.26
N PHE A 159 -2.02 0.83 -11.39
CA PHE A 159 -0.67 1.37 -11.28
C PHE A 159 0.30 0.21 -11.48
N ALA A 160 0.98 0.21 -12.62
CA ALA A 160 1.89 -0.86 -13.00
C ALA A 160 3.31 -0.30 -13.22
N ASP A 161 4.33 -0.89 -12.63
CA ASP A 161 5.72 -0.60 -12.98
C ASP A 161 6.08 0.89 -12.84
N ASN A 162 5.63 1.54 -11.76
CA ASN A 162 5.97 2.93 -11.47
C ASN A 162 7.04 3.01 -10.39
N PHE A 163 8.01 3.89 -10.58
CA PHE A 163 9.21 3.91 -9.76
C PHE A 163 9.57 5.29 -9.23
N VAL A 164 10.15 5.32 -8.03
CA VAL A 164 10.87 6.47 -7.51
C VAL A 164 12.33 6.08 -7.37
N HIS A 165 13.18 6.69 -8.20
CA HIS A 165 14.62 6.48 -8.16
C HIS A 165 15.26 7.42 -7.14
N GLY A 166 16.00 6.83 -6.19
CA GLY A 166 16.84 7.56 -5.25
C GLY A 166 17.97 8.32 -5.97
N TYR A 167 18.68 9.15 -5.21
CA TYR A 167 19.91 9.76 -5.71
C TYR A 167 21.06 8.77 -5.52
N TYR A 168 21.72 8.38 -6.61
CA TYR A 168 22.94 7.59 -6.58
C TYR A 168 24.14 8.51 -6.76
N TYR A 169 25.07 8.50 -5.80
CA TYR A 169 26.39 9.10 -5.99
C TYR A 169 27.14 8.26 -7.03
N ASN A 170 27.25 8.77 -8.25
CA ASN A 170 28.20 8.22 -9.22
C ASN A 170 29.60 8.64 -8.78
N GLU A 171 30.25 7.83 -7.95
CA GLU A 171 31.64 8.05 -7.50
C GLU A 171 32.70 7.81 -8.60
N GLU A 172 32.31 7.74 -9.88
CA GLU A 172 33.20 7.36 -10.98
C GLU A 172 34.34 8.36 -11.32
N GLU A 173 34.64 9.40 -10.53
CA GLU A 173 35.66 10.39 -10.93
C GLU A 173 36.75 10.81 -9.92
N GLU A 174 36.90 10.21 -8.73
CA GLU A 174 38.09 10.50 -7.90
C GLU A 174 38.93 9.24 -7.59
N GLU A 175 39.74 8.84 -8.58
CA GLU A 175 40.88 7.94 -8.41
C GLU A 175 41.99 8.58 -7.54
N GLU A 176 41.83 8.79 -6.22
CA GLU A 176 42.99 9.02 -5.32
C GLU A 176 42.85 8.34 -3.96
N GLU A 177 43.29 7.07 -3.92
CA GLU A 177 43.99 6.35 -2.84
C GLU A 177 43.87 6.86 -1.38
N GLU A 178 42.73 6.70 -0.70
CA GLU A 178 42.72 6.52 0.76
C GLU A 178 41.71 5.41 1.16
N GLU A 179 42.20 4.34 1.81
CA GLU A 179 41.41 3.22 2.36
C GLU A 179 40.59 3.67 3.60
N GLU A 180 39.73 4.67 3.46
CA GLU A 180 38.76 4.99 4.52
C GLU A 180 37.52 4.08 4.37
N GLU A 181 37.03 3.57 5.50
CA GLU A 181 35.86 2.69 5.56
C GLU A 181 34.68 3.39 4.86
N GLU A 182 34.29 2.90 3.69
CA GLU A 182 33.12 3.38 2.93
C GLU A 182 31.89 3.14 3.82
N GLU A 183 31.45 4.19 4.54
CA GLU A 183 30.09 4.22 5.06
C GLU A 183 29.18 4.23 3.82
N GLU A 184 28.47 3.13 3.59
CA GLU A 184 27.42 3.06 2.57
C GLU A 184 26.41 4.16 2.91
N ASP A 185 26.56 5.32 2.26
CA ASP A 185 25.68 6.46 2.46
C ASP A 185 24.33 6.04 1.89
N GLU A 186 23.43 5.58 2.78
CA GLU A 186 22.08 5.23 2.40
C GLU A 186 21.47 6.45 1.73
N GLY A 187 21.34 6.38 0.41
CA GLY A 187 20.77 7.46 -0.38
C GLY A 187 19.45 7.92 0.23
N THR A 188 19.12 9.19 0.06
CA THR A 188 17.80 9.68 0.48
C THR A 188 16.75 9.21 -0.53
N GLY A 189 16.21 8.03 -0.27
CA GLY A 189 15.15 7.45 -1.06
C GLY A 189 13.90 8.34 -1.07
N GLY A 190 13.23 8.34 -2.22
CA GLY A 190 11.93 8.99 -2.34
C GLY A 190 10.79 8.08 -1.90
N ASP A 191 9.59 8.61 -1.65
CA ASP A 191 8.47 7.83 -1.14
C ASP A 191 7.36 7.61 -2.19
N GLY A 192 6.65 6.48 -2.10
CA GLY A 192 5.46 6.23 -2.91
C GLY A 192 5.77 5.85 -4.35
N GLY A 193 6.21 4.61 -4.59
CA GLY A 193 6.63 4.15 -5.92
C GLY A 193 5.58 4.39 -7.00
N ALA A 194 4.31 4.06 -6.75
CA ALA A 194 3.20 4.57 -7.56
C ALA A 194 2.60 5.87 -7.00
N LEU A 195 2.25 5.86 -5.71
CA LEU A 195 1.42 6.87 -5.09
C LEU A 195 2.08 7.47 -3.86
N TRP A 196 2.15 8.79 -3.82
CA TRP A 196 2.41 9.55 -2.60
C TRP A 196 1.18 10.39 -2.25
N ASN A 197 0.67 10.26 -1.01
CA ASN A 197 -0.53 10.95 -0.57
C ASN A 197 -0.39 11.66 0.78
N GLY A 198 -0.38 13.00 0.74
CA GLY A 198 -0.66 13.87 1.88
C GLY A 198 -2.06 14.49 1.89
N GLY A 199 -2.84 14.28 0.83
CA GLY A 199 -4.21 14.73 0.70
C GLY A 199 -5.24 13.63 0.89
N ARG A 200 -6.23 13.59 0.00
CA ARG A 200 -7.31 12.60 -0.03
C ARG A 200 -7.33 11.84 -1.35
N ILE A 201 -7.25 10.51 -1.31
CA ILE A 201 -7.48 9.64 -2.48
C ILE A 201 -8.71 8.77 -2.24
N LEU A 202 -9.60 8.73 -3.24
CA LEU A 202 -10.83 7.94 -3.25
C LEU A 202 -10.85 7.03 -4.47
N PHE A 203 -10.75 5.73 -4.24
CA PHE A 203 -11.04 4.70 -5.23
C PHE A 203 -12.50 4.26 -5.07
N ASP A 204 -13.40 4.73 -5.94
CA ASP A 204 -14.81 4.32 -5.88
C ASP A 204 -15.03 2.92 -6.49
N ALA A 205 -14.10 2.48 -7.35
CA ALA A 205 -14.04 1.17 -7.97
C ALA A 205 -12.74 0.44 -7.57
N GLY A 206 -12.43 -0.68 -8.22
CA GLY A 206 -11.25 -1.49 -7.89
C GLY A 206 -9.93 -0.78 -8.17
N ALA A 207 -8.89 -1.12 -7.40
CA ALA A 207 -7.54 -0.60 -7.56
C ALA A 207 -6.53 -1.75 -7.64
N ASN A 208 -5.67 -1.75 -8.67
CA ASN A 208 -4.54 -2.68 -8.78
C ASN A 208 -3.22 -1.91 -8.74
N LEU A 209 -2.35 -2.23 -7.79
CA LEU A 209 -1.01 -1.68 -7.65
C LEU A 209 -0.01 -2.84 -7.79
N GLU A 210 0.60 -2.93 -8.97
CA GLU A 210 1.45 -4.06 -9.36
C GLU A 210 2.85 -3.61 -9.78
N GLY A 211 3.90 -4.27 -9.31
CA GLY A 211 5.25 -4.05 -9.83
C GLY A 211 5.83 -2.66 -9.57
N ASN A 212 5.27 -1.89 -8.63
CA ASN A 212 5.75 -0.53 -8.35
C ASN A 212 6.89 -0.58 -7.35
N GLY A 213 7.81 0.39 -7.41
CA GLY A 213 8.96 0.35 -6.53
C GLY A 213 9.58 1.67 -6.13
N VAL A 214 10.40 1.57 -5.10
CA VAL A 214 11.22 2.66 -4.57
C VAL A 214 12.64 2.16 -4.44
N GLU A 215 13.57 2.92 -4.99
CA GLU A 215 14.99 2.65 -4.91
C GLU A 215 15.67 3.59 -3.89
N GLY A 216 16.70 3.09 -3.21
CA GLY A 216 17.54 3.88 -2.32
C GLY A 216 16.92 4.19 -0.94
N GLY A 217 16.20 3.26 -0.31
CA GLY A 217 15.82 3.38 1.12
C GLY A 217 14.59 4.23 1.44
N GLY A 218 13.73 4.52 0.46
CA GLY A 218 12.45 5.22 0.70
C GLY A 218 11.35 4.27 1.15
N ASN A 219 10.08 4.68 1.18
CA ASN A 219 8.98 3.84 1.69
C ASN A 219 7.77 3.79 0.75
N GLY A 220 6.95 2.73 0.88
CA GLY A 220 5.66 2.66 0.19
C GLY A 220 5.79 2.34 -1.30
N GLY A 221 6.25 1.15 -1.67
CA GLY A 221 6.43 0.76 -3.08
C GLY A 221 5.17 0.95 -3.93
N GLY A 222 4.02 0.48 -3.46
CA GLY A 222 2.72 0.81 -4.05
C GLY A 222 2.22 2.19 -3.60
N LEU A 223 2.09 2.39 -2.29
CA LEU A 223 1.49 3.60 -1.72
C LEU A 223 2.22 4.06 -0.46
N TRP A 224 2.60 5.32 -0.46
CA TRP A 224 2.93 6.07 0.75
C TRP A 224 1.79 7.02 1.13
N ASN A 225 1.36 7.00 2.39
CA ASN A 225 0.22 7.78 2.88
C ASN A 225 0.48 8.48 4.21
N GLU A 226 0.33 9.80 4.25
CA GLU A 226 0.14 10.60 5.47
C GLU A 226 -1.26 11.22 5.57
N GLY A 227 -2.05 11.15 4.49
CA GLY A 227 -3.40 11.68 4.39
C GLY A 227 -4.50 10.64 4.58
N PHE A 228 -5.57 10.76 3.78
CA PHE A 228 -6.70 9.81 3.75
C PHE A 228 -6.73 9.04 2.44
N VAL A 229 -6.77 7.71 2.51
CA VAL A 229 -7.03 6.83 1.37
C VAL A 229 -8.21 5.91 1.66
N LYS A 230 -9.12 5.79 0.70
CA LYS A 230 -10.23 4.84 0.74
C LYS A 230 -10.26 3.99 -0.52
N PHE A 231 -10.27 2.67 -0.31
CA PHE A 231 -10.57 1.66 -1.31
C PHE A 231 -12.02 1.21 -1.16
N GLY A 232 -12.89 1.68 -2.04
CA GLY A 232 -14.33 1.42 -1.99
C GLY A 232 -14.74 0.02 -2.48
N GLN A 233 -13.89 -0.62 -3.27
CA GLN A 233 -14.05 -1.97 -3.81
C GLN A 233 -12.74 -2.74 -3.62
N GLU A 234 -12.53 -3.80 -4.40
CA GLU A 234 -11.33 -4.62 -4.40
C GLU A 234 -10.05 -3.80 -4.56
N ALA A 235 -9.05 -4.06 -3.72
CA ALA A 235 -7.71 -3.47 -3.82
C ALA A 235 -6.64 -4.55 -3.83
N THR A 236 -5.77 -4.58 -4.83
CA THR A 236 -4.67 -5.53 -4.94
C THR A 236 -3.32 -4.81 -4.93
N PHE A 237 -2.39 -5.32 -4.12
CA PHE A 237 -1.01 -4.86 -4.02
C PHE A 237 -0.11 -6.06 -4.27
N THR A 238 0.50 -6.11 -5.44
CA THR A 238 1.25 -7.29 -5.88
C THR A 238 2.63 -6.92 -6.40
N LEU A 239 3.67 -7.67 -6.02
CA LEU A 239 5.03 -7.46 -6.55
C LEU A 239 5.56 -6.03 -6.36
N ASN A 240 5.11 -5.30 -5.34
CA ASN A 240 5.65 -3.98 -5.06
C ASN A 240 6.91 -4.12 -4.20
N VAL A 241 7.94 -3.33 -4.52
CA VAL A 241 9.28 -3.49 -3.96
C VAL A 241 9.78 -2.19 -3.35
N VAL A 242 10.41 -2.25 -2.18
CA VAL A 242 11.21 -1.16 -1.62
C VAL A 242 12.62 -1.69 -1.39
N GLU A 243 13.59 -1.07 -2.05
CA GLU A 243 15.01 -1.42 -1.89
C GLU A 243 15.65 -0.64 -0.73
N GLY A 244 16.68 -1.23 -0.10
CA GLY A 244 17.39 -0.63 1.03
C GLY A 244 16.65 -0.82 2.35
N SER A 245 16.83 0.09 3.31
CA SER A 245 16.29 0.00 4.68
C SER A 245 14.81 0.39 4.83
N GLY A 246 14.10 0.57 3.71
CA GLY A 246 12.75 1.10 3.64
C GLY A 246 11.63 0.09 3.90
N GLY A 247 10.46 0.56 4.33
CA GLY A 247 9.31 -0.27 4.67
C GLY A 247 8.09 -0.14 3.76
N GLY A 248 7.18 -1.11 3.87
CA GLY A 248 5.85 -1.04 3.27
C GLY A 248 5.84 -1.21 1.77
N GLY A 249 6.36 -2.33 1.26
CA GLY A 249 6.36 -2.66 -0.17
C GLY A 249 5.00 -2.40 -0.84
N GLY A 250 3.92 -2.92 -0.27
CA GLY A 250 2.56 -2.56 -0.68
C GLY A 250 2.16 -1.16 -0.24
N VAL A 251 2.06 -0.95 1.08
CA VAL A 251 1.59 0.32 1.68
C VAL A 251 2.44 0.74 2.87
N PHE A 252 2.84 2.01 2.92
CA PHE A 252 3.41 2.66 4.09
C PHE A 252 2.48 3.78 4.57
N ASN A 253 1.89 3.64 5.77
CA ASN A 253 0.97 4.61 6.35
C ASN A 253 1.63 5.36 7.52
N GLN A 254 1.95 6.64 7.30
CA GLN A 254 2.61 7.52 8.26
C GLN A 254 1.62 8.53 8.86
N GLY A 255 0.95 8.16 9.95
CA GLY A 255 0.01 9.07 10.63
C GLY A 255 -1.35 9.25 9.94
N GLY A 256 -1.49 8.78 8.70
CA GLY A 256 -2.71 8.88 7.91
C GLY A 256 -3.78 7.82 8.25
N LEU A 257 -4.89 7.84 7.50
CA LEU A 257 -5.96 6.86 7.54
C LEU A 257 -6.07 6.12 6.20
N VAL A 258 -5.85 4.81 6.23
CA VAL A 258 -6.15 3.90 5.11
C VAL A 258 -7.40 3.09 5.45
N ARG A 259 -8.38 3.09 4.55
CA ARG A 259 -9.64 2.36 4.72
C ARG A 259 -9.92 1.43 3.54
N PHE A 260 -10.00 0.14 3.83
CA PHE A 260 -10.45 -0.89 2.90
C PHE A 260 -11.92 -1.19 3.15
N GLU A 261 -12.81 -0.71 2.29
CA GLU A 261 -14.24 -1.04 2.35
C GLU A 261 -14.63 -2.22 1.45
N GLY A 262 -13.83 -2.53 0.43
CA GLY A 262 -13.89 -3.78 -0.33
C GLY A 262 -12.83 -4.78 0.12
N THR A 263 -12.77 -5.92 -0.57
CA THR A 263 -11.74 -6.94 -0.33
C THR A 263 -10.35 -6.38 -0.63
N SER A 264 -9.33 -6.86 0.06
CA SER A 264 -7.96 -6.41 -0.20
C SER A 264 -6.97 -7.55 -0.18
N THR A 265 -6.07 -7.59 -1.16
CA THR A 265 -5.03 -8.61 -1.28
C THR A 265 -3.66 -7.95 -1.34
N PHE A 266 -2.73 -8.44 -0.52
CA PHE A 266 -1.32 -8.10 -0.56
C PHE A 266 -0.54 -9.38 -0.86
N SER A 267 0.14 -9.43 -2.00
CA SER A 267 0.84 -10.65 -2.41
C SER A 267 2.23 -10.40 -2.98
N GLN A 268 3.23 -11.14 -2.52
CA GLN A 268 4.58 -11.11 -3.11
C GLN A 268 5.18 -9.69 -3.12
N ASN A 269 4.84 -8.86 -2.14
CA ASN A 269 5.52 -7.58 -1.96
C ASN A 269 6.84 -7.82 -1.21
N GLU A 270 7.80 -6.92 -1.42
CA GLU A 270 9.14 -6.99 -0.84
C GLU A 270 9.54 -5.64 -0.26
N ALA A 271 10.09 -5.62 0.97
CA ALA A 271 10.67 -4.43 1.60
C ALA A 271 11.58 -4.85 2.76
N PHE A 272 12.31 -3.93 3.34
CA PHE A 272 13.04 -4.18 4.58
C PHE A 272 12.12 -4.51 5.74
N ASP A 273 11.06 -3.70 5.91
CA ASP A 273 10.12 -3.82 7.02
C ASP A 273 8.68 -3.85 6.54
N GLY A 274 7.93 -4.86 6.98
CA GLY A 274 6.49 -4.97 6.72
C GLY A 274 6.19 -4.89 5.23
N SER A 275 6.68 -5.87 4.45
CA SER A 275 6.66 -5.82 2.99
C SER A 275 5.26 -5.67 2.38
N ALA A 276 4.22 -6.21 3.00
CA ALA A 276 2.84 -5.89 2.60
C ALA A 276 2.46 -4.49 3.07
N PHE A 277 2.62 -4.22 4.36
CA PHE A 277 2.07 -3.02 4.98
C PHE A 277 2.80 -2.60 6.27
N VAL A 278 3.14 -1.31 6.36
CA VAL A 278 3.60 -0.65 7.60
C VAL A 278 2.60 0.40 8.07
N ASN A 279 2.17 0.32 9.33
CA ASN A 279 1.40 1.35 10.02
C ASN A 279 2.28 2.06 11.05
N SER A 280 2.84 3.20 10.66
CA SER A 280 3.69 4.00 11.55
C SER A 280 2.85 4.80 12.56
N ALA A 281 3.54 5.43 13.52
CA ALA A 281 2.96 6.11 14.66
C ALA A 281 1.85 7.12 14.27
N GLY A 282 0.73 7.08 14.98
CA GLY A 282 -0.48 7.86 14.69
C GLY A 282 -1.33 7.32 13.54
N GLY A 283 -0.79 6.38 12.74
CA GLY A 283 -1.45 5.77 11.59
C GLY A 283 -2.65 4.91 11.98
N ARG A 284 -3.66 4.90 11.11
CA ARG A 284 -4.89 4.13 11.29
C ARG A 284 -5.21 3.32 10.05
N VAL A 285 -5.52 2.05 10.25
CA VAL A 285 -6.10 1.18 9.22
C VAL A 285 -7.45 0.65 9.66
N ALA A 286 -8.41 0.74 8.75
CA ALA A 286 -9.73 0.15 8.94
C ALA A 286 -10.03 -0.84 7.80
N VAL A 287 -10.36 -2.07 8.17
CA VAL A 287 -10.66 -3.17 7.26
C VAL A 287 -12.12 -3.60 7.42
N GLY A 288 -12.91 -3.31 6.38
CA GLY A 288 -14.36 -3.52 6.34
C GLY A 288 -14.79 -4.86 5.74
N GLN A 289 -13.97 -5.46 4.88
CA GLN A 289 -14.19 -6.73 4.21
C GLN A 289 -12.92 -7.60 4.31
N GLU A 290 -12.95 -8.78 3.71
CA GLU A 290 -11.84 -9.74 3.76
C GLU A 290 -10.51 -9.12 3.32
N MET A 291 -9.45 -9.40 4.09
CA MET A 291 -8.09 -9.03 3.77
C MET A 291 -7.19 -10.26 3.76
N SER A 292 -6.45 -10.44 2.66
CA SER A 292 -5.55 -11.57 2.45
C SER A 292 -4.12 -11.09 2.22
N ILE A 293 -3.18 -11.59 3.02
CA ILE A 293 -1.78 -11.18 3.02
C ILE A 293 -0.93 -12.44 2.80
N ILE A 294 -0.43 -12.61 1.57
CA ILE A 294 0.06 -13.89 1.05
C ILE A 294 1.47 -13.75 0.50
N ASP A 295 2.40 -14.63 0.89
CA ASP A 295 3.74 -14.73 0.29
C ASP A 295 4.53 -13.41 0.26
N ASN A 296 4.36 -12.52 1.24
CA ASN A 296 5.14 -11.28 1.31
C ASN A 296 6.44 -11.53 2.07
N VAL A 297 7.53 -10.93 1.61
CA VAL A 297 8.88 -11.25 2.04
C VAL A 297 9.57 -9.98 2.53
N SER A 298 10.08 -10.00 3.76
CA SER A 298 11.03 -8.96 4.18
C SER A 298 12.45 -9.32 3.75
N GLN A 299 13.24 -8.32 3.37
CA GLN A 299 14.63 -8.53 2.96
C GLN A 299 15.45 -9.16 4.10
N GLU A 300 16.37 -10.07 3.75
CA GLU A 300 17.12 -10.92 4.69
C GLU A 300 18.23 -10.16 5.44
N ASP A 301 17.86 -9.15 6.21
CA ASP A 301 18.75 -8.44 7.14
C ASP A 301 18.38 -8.76 8.59
N GLU A 302 19.38 -8.86 9.47
CA GLU A 302 19.19 -9.14 10.88
C GLU A 302 18.37 -8.09 11.65
N SER A 303 18.21 -6.91 11.07
CA SER A 303 17.43 -5.81 11.64
C SER A 303 16.01 -5.69 11.09
N SER A 304 15.63 -6.50 10.08
CA SER A 304 14.26 -6.55 9.56
C SER A 304 13.25 -7.03 10.62
N VAL A 305 12.15 -6.30 10.76
CA VAL A 305 11.22 -6.40 11.90
C VAL A 305 10.04 -7.34 11.63
N ALA A 306 9.48 -7.35 10.42
CA ALA A 306 8.33 -8.19 10.10
C ALA A 306 8.26 -8.54 8.62
N GLY A 307 7.93 -9.80 8.33
CA GLY A 307 7.76 -10.29 6.96
C GLY A 307 6.69 -9.52 6.22
N ALA A 308 5.44 -9.50 6.70
CA ALA A 308 4.34 -8.84 5.98
C ALA A 308 3.85 -7.53 6.61
N VAL A 309 3.56 -7.52 7.92
CA VAL A 309 2.90 -6.38 8.57
C VAL A 309 3.67 -5.88 9.78
N TRP A 310 3.96 -4.57 9.79
CA TRP A 310 4.47 -3.90 11.00
C TRP A 310 3.51 -2.82 11.48
N ASN A 311 2.89 -3.02 12.64
CA ASN A 311 2.04 -2.03 13.31
C ASN A 311 2.82 -1.38 14.46
N GLN A 312 3.37 -0.20 14.24
CA GLN A 312 4.23 0.50 15.22
C GLN A 312 3.47 1.00 16.45
N ALA A 313 4.20 1.50 17.45
CA ALA A 313 3.59 2.13 18.62
C ALA A 313 2.68 3.31 18.23
N ASP A 314 1.65 3.57 19.04
CA ASP A 314 0.66 4.64 18.84
C ASP A 314 -0.16 4.55 17.53
N SER A 315 -0.09 3.44 16.79
CA SER A 315 -0.89 3.19 15.60
C SER A 315 -1.99 2.15 15.86
N VAL A 316 -3.04 2.18 15.01
CA VAL A 316 -4.24 1.36 15.19
C VAL A 316 -4.60 0.62 13.92
N VAL A 317 -4.79 -0.69 14.03
CA VAL A 317 -5.43 -1.53 13.00
C VAL A 317 -6.74 -2.07 13.55
N PHE A 318 -7.83 -1.84 12.81
CA PHE A 318 -9.17 -2.28 13.19
C PHE A 318 -9.81 -3.06 12.06
N CYS A 319 -10.03 -4.36 12.28
CA CYS A 319 -10.56 -5.27 11.29
C CYS A 319 -11.94 -5.78 11.74
N THR A 320 -12.94 -5.59 10.88
CA THR A 320 -14.32 -6.04 11.12
C THR A 320 -14.68 -7.33 10.41
N ALA A 321 -13.87 -7.72 9.43
CA ALA A 321 -14.03 -8.91 8.61
C ALA A 321 -12.83 -9.84 8.78
N MET A 322 -12.86 -10.97 8.06
CA MET A 322 -11.82 -11.97 8.09
C MET A 322 -10.48 -11.40 7.63
N VAL A 323 -9.39 -11.79 8.31
CA VAL A 323 -8.03 -11.48 7.88
C VAL A 323 -7.18 -12.74 7.88
N SER A 324 -6.46 -12.98 6.79
CA SER A 324 -5.56 -14.12 6.66
C SER A 324 -4.13 -13.69 6.35
N TRP A 325 -3.16 -14.34 7.00
CA TRP A 325 -1.74 -14.27 6.70
C TRP A 325 -1.22 -15.65 6.33
N GLU A 326 -0.75 -15.83 5.11
CA GLU A 326 -0.28 -17.12 4.59
C GLU A 326 1.09 -16.99 3.91
N GLY A 327 2.02 -17.90 4.20
CA GLY A 327 3.27 -18.02 3.44
C GLY A 327 4.23 -16.83 3.56
N ASN A 328 4.02 -15.91 4.51
CA ASN A 328 4.88 -14.74 4.64
C ASN A 328 6.19 -15.09 5.35
N SER A 329 7.27 -14.39 5.01
CA SER A 329 8.58 -14.61 5.61
C SER A 329 9.27 -13.33 6.04
N GLY A 330 9.90 -13.35 7.21
CA GLY A 330 10.76 -12.25 7.63
C GLY A 330 11.81 -12.64 8.66
N TYR A 331 12.64 -11.68 9.08
CA TYR A 331 13.72 -11.98 10.03
C TYR A 331 13.20 -12.12 11.46
N GLN A 332 12.59 -11.08 12.02
CA GLN A 332 12.09 -11.11 13.40
C GLN A 332 10.71 -11.75 13.55
N ALA A 333 9.75 -11.49 12.67
CA ALA A 333 8.41 -12.07 12.69
C ALA A 333 8.01 -12.51 11.28
N GLY A 334 7.41 -13.70 11.13
CA GLY A 334 7.13 -14.21 9.78
C GLY A 334 5.96 -13.49 9.10
N ALA A 335 4.84 -13.30 9.81
CA ALA A 335 3.72 -12.51 9.28
C ALA A 335 3.69 -11.09 9.84
N LEU A 336 3.69 -10.95 11.17
CA LEU A 336 3.23 -9.70 11.79
C LEU A 336 4.00 -9.34 13.06
N LEU A 337 4.45 -8.09 13.15
CA LEU A 337 4.93 -7.48 14.39
C LEU A 337 4.05 -6.32 14.82
N ASN A 338 3.54 -6.37 16.05
CA ASN A 338 2.67 -5.36 16.62
C ASN A 338 3.29 -4.71 17.87
N ALA A 339 3.55 -3.41 17.79
CA ALA A 339 3.83 -2.54 18.94
C ALA A 339 2.68 -1.56 19.25
N GLY A 340 1.69 -1.46 18.36
CA GLY A 340 0.51 -0.61 18.50
C GLY A 340 -0.73 -1.37 19.00
N ARG A 341 -1.90 -0.94 18.54
CA ARG A 341 -3.18 -1.59 18.87
C ARG A 341 -3.78 -2.28 17.65
N MET A 342 -4.08 -3.58 17.78
CA MET A 342 -4.86 -4.32 16.80
C MET A 342 -6.15 -4.85 17.40
N VAL A 343 -7.24 -4.75 16.64
CA VAL A 343 -8.55 -5.23 17.05
C VAL A 343 -9.16 -6.03 15.91
N PHE A 344 -9.40 -7.31 16.17
CA PHE A 344 -9.99 -8.25 15.24
C PHE A 344 -11.39 -8.62 15.69
N ARG A 345 -12.38 -8.11 14.95
CA ARG A 345 -13.78 -8.50 15.07
C ARG A 345 -14.21 -9.54 14.04
N GLY A 346 -13.42 -9.82 13.02
CA GLY A 346 -13.60 -11.00 12.18
C GLY A 346 -12.73 -12.17 12.64
N GLU A 347 -12.83 -13.28 11.91
CA GLU A 347 -11.94 -14.44 12.10
C GLU A 347 -10.52 -14.11 11.63
N VAL A 348 -9.53 -14.73 12.29
CA VAL A 348 -8.12 -14.57 11.95
C VAL A 348 -7.51 -15.93 11.62
N SER A 349 -6.77 -16.00 10.52
CA SER A 349 -6.04 -17.19 10.10
C SER A 349 -4.58 -16.83 9.85
N VAL A 350 -3.64 -17.48 10.54
CA VAL A 350 -2.19 -17.26 10.39
C VAL A 350 -1.54 -18.61 10.09
N ARG A 351 -1.12 -18.83 8.85
CA ARG A 351 -0.68 -20.14 8.37
C ARG A 351 0.64 -20.09 7.62
N ASP A 352 1.46 -21.12 7.80
CA ASP A 352 2.65 -21.37 6.97
C ASP A 352 3.64 -20.18 6.91
N ASN A 353 3.66 -19.32 7.93
CA ASN A 353 4.57 -18.18 7.97
C ASN A 353 5.91 -18.59 8.60
N THR A 354 7.00 -18.01 8.11
CA THR A 354 8.37 -18.35 8.54
C THR A 354 9.13 -17.15 9.04
N ALA A 355 9.74 -17.26 10.22
CA ALA A 355 10.69 -16.29 10.75
C ALA A 355 12.08 -16.89 10.90
N VAL A 356 13.12 -16.10 10.64
CA VAL A 356 14.49 -16.50 10.96
C VAL A 356 14.66 -16.59 12.47
N MET A 357 14.14 -15.64 13.23
CA MET A 357 14.30 -15.56 14.68
C MET A 357 13.00 -15.92 15.42
N ASP A 358 12.23 -14.94 15.86
CA ASP A 358 11.12 -15.14 16.79
C ASP A 358 9.78 -15.21 16.04
N GLY A 359 8.69 -15.59 16.72
CA GLY A 359 7.32 -15.33 16.23
C GLY A 359 7.04 -15.75 14.79
N GLY A 360 7.14 -17.04 14.47
CA GLY A 360 6.97 -17.55 13.10
C GLY A 360 5.71 -17.04 12.42
N GLY A 361 4.62 -16.90 13.17
CA GLY A 361 3.45 -16.12 12.74
C GLY A 361 3.55 -14.67 13.21
N PHE A 362 3.57 -14.47 14.52
CA PHE A 362 3.18 -13.19 15.10
C PHE A 362 4.02 -12.81 16.34
N ILE A 363 4.43 -11.54 16.41
CA ILE A 363 5.04 -10.91 17.59
C ILE A 363 4.15 -9.76 18.09
N ASN A 364 3.79 -9.77 19.37
CA ASN A 364 3.21 -8.61 20.05
C ASN A 364 4.22 -8.04 21.04
N GLU A 365 4.78 -6.89 20.71
CA GLU A 365 5.84 -6.25 21.46
C GLU A 365 5.36 -5.66 22.79
N SER A 366 6.32 -5.31 23.65
CA SER A 366 6.02 -4.67 24.93
C SER A 366 5.33 -3.32 24.71
N GLY A 367 4.07 -3.21 25.14
CA GLY A 367 3.21 -2.03 24.93
C GLY A 367 2.18 -2.23 23.82
N GLY A 368 2.39 -3.24 22.96
CA GLY A 368 1.41 -3.67 21.99
C GLY A 368 0.18 -4.30 22.65
N ARG A 369 -0.96 -4.11 22.00
CA ARG A 369 -2.26 -4.64 22.43
C ARG A 369 -3.01 -5.27 21.28
N VAL A 370 -3.36 -6.56 21.41
CA VAL A 370 -4.16 -7.27 20.43
C VAL A 370 -5.40 -7.87 21.07
N LEU A 371 -6.55 -7.62 20.46
CA LEU A 371 -7.85 -8.14 20.88
C LEU A 371 -8.50 -8.95 19.77
N PHE A 372 -8.81 -10.21 20.06
CA PHE A 372 -9.59 -11.09 19.20
C PHE A 372 -11.00 -11.24 19.79
N PHE A 373 -12.02 -10.94 19.00
CA PHE A 373 -13.43 -11.13 19.39
C PHE A 373 -14.07 -12.39 18.78
N HIS A 374 -13.44 -12.97 17.76
CA HIS A 374 -13.86 -14.20 17.08
C HIS A 374 -12.66 -15.16 16.95
N GLY A 375 -12.89 -16.32 16.34
CA GLY A 375 -11.88 -17.38 16.22
C GLY A 375 -10.57 -16.88 15.61
N ALA A 376 -9.46 -17.36 16.16
CA ALA A 376 -8.12 -17.14 15.63
C ALA A 376 -7.40 -18.48 15.54
N GLU A 377 -6.80 -18.75 14.38
CA GLU A 377 -6.14 -20.01 14.07
C GLU A 377 -4.69 -19.77 13.66
N PHE A 378 -3.77 -20.59 14.18
CA PHE A 378 -2.32 -20.46 13.97
C PHE A 378 -1.71 -21.82 13.61
N LEU A 379 -1.60 -22.11 12.31
CA LEU A 379 -1.15 -23.43 11.82
C LEU A 379 0.22 -23.34 11.14
N SER A 380 1.07 -24.34 11.36
CA SER A 380 2.31 -24.54 10.59
C SER A 380 3.26 -23.34 10.53
N ASN A 381 3.25 -22.47 11.53
CA ASN A 381 4.17 -21.34 11.59
C ASN A 381 5.51 -21.77 12.20
N VAL A 382 6.60 -21.22 11.64
CA VAL A 382 7.97 -21.64 11.98
C VAL A 382 8.81 -20.44 12.35
N GLY A 383 9.47 -20.46 13.52
CA GLY A 383 10.47 -19.47 13.91
C GLY A 383 11.64 -20.16 14.61
N THR A 384 12.91 -19.86 14.33
CA THR A 384 14.01 -20.66 14.92
C THR A 384 14.34 -20.33 16.40
N GLY A 385 13.87 -19.18 16.87
CA GLY A 385 13.98 -18.63 18.22
C GLY A 385 12.73 -18.88 19.07
N SER A 386 12.18 -17.81 19.63
CA SER A 386 11.09 -17.84 20.62
C SER A 386 9.71 -17.68 20.00
N GLY A 387 8.75 -18.50 20.44
CA GLY A 387 7.33 -18.40 20.08
C GLY A 387 7.03 -18.86 18.65
N GLY A 388 6.94 -20.18 18.44
CA GLY A 388 6.80 -20.77 17.10
C GLY A 388 5.66 -20.17 16.28
N ALA A 389 4.46 -20.08 16.86
CA ALA A 389 3.36 -19.31 16.27
C ALA A 389 3.33 -17.87 16.79
N ILE A 390 3.36 -17.71 18.12
CA ILE A 390 3.15 -16.41 18.78
C ILE A 390 4.23 -16.16 19.84
N LEU A 391 4.90 -15.02 19.73
CA LEU A 391 5.65 -14.42 20.83
C LEU A 391 4.91 -13.20 21.38
N ASN A 392 4.42 -13.30 22.62
CA ASN A 392 3.67 -12.22 23.25
C ASN A 392 4.44 -11.56 24.41
N ARG A 393 4.83 -10.30 24.21
CA ARG A 393 5.45 -9.40 25.20
C ARG A 393 4.50 -8.29 25.65
N GLY A 394 3.35 -8.14 25.00
CA GLY A 394 2.31 -7.14 25.27
C GLY A 394 1.01 -7.70 25.86
N GLU A 395 -0.09 -6.97 25.68
CA GLU A 395 -1.45 -7.41 26.03
C GLU A 395 -2.05 -8.20 24.87
N LEU A 396 -2.44 -9.44 25.15
CA LEU A 396 -3.10 -10.34 24.20
C LEU A 396 -4.39 -10.84 24.84
N ASP A 397 -5.53 -10.50 24.24
CA ASP A 397 -6.86 -10.83 24.75
C ASP A 397 -7.64 -11.63 23.70
N PHE A 398 -8.08 -12.81 24.10
CA PHE A 398 -9.04 -13.63 23.38
C PHE A 398 -10.38 -13.51 24.10
N THR A 399 -11.14 -12.48 23.76
CA THR A 399 -12.46 -12.25 24.32
C THR A 399 -13.48 -13.02 23.46
N PRO A 400 -14.17 -14.03 23.98
CA PRO A 400 -15.29 -14.61 23.25
C PRO A 400 -16.29 -13.49 23.02
N GLY A 401 -16.58 -13.14 21.77
CA GLY A 401 -17.48 -12.05 21.40
C GLY A 401 -18.81 -12.18 22.13
N GLY A 402 -18.93 -11.47 23.25
CA GLY A 402 -20.20 -11.20 23.92
C GLY A 402 -20.89 -10.15 23.09
N ASP A 403 -21.62 -10.59 22.07
CA ASP A 403 -22.53 -9.72 21.36
C ASP A 403 -23.56 -9.21 22.38
N ASP A 404 -23.49 -7.91 22.65
CA ASP A 404 -24.23 -7.21 23.70
C ASP A 404 -25.69 -7.04 23.27
N SER A 405 -26.50 -8.10 23.40
CA SER A 405 -27.93 -7.98 23.67
C SER A 405 -28.52 -9.28 24.22
N SER A 406 -28.90 -9.26 25.50
CA SER A 406 -29.66 -10.28 26.24
C SER A 406 -28.94 -11.61 26.55
N SER A 407 -28.02 -11.59 27.51
CA SER A 407 -27.87 -12.75 28.40
C SER A 407 -27.89 -12.29 29.85
N SER A 408 -29.06 -12.48 30.47
CA SER A 408 -29.27 -12.27 31.89
C SER A 408 -28.39 -13.24 32.67
N SER A 409 -27.49 -12.69 33.49
CA SER A 409 -26.82 -13.45 34.53
C SER A 409 -27.79 -13.73 35.68
N SER A 410 -27.98 -15.01 36.01
CA SER A 410 -28.39 -15.41 37.36
C SER A 410 -27.45 -16.49 37.86
N SER A 411 -26.69 -16.17 38.89
CA SER A 411 -25.98 -17.12 39.71
C SER A 411 -26.96 -17.80 40.68
N SER A 412 -27.15 -19.11 40.57
CA SER A 412 -27.46 -19.96 41.73
C SER A 412 -27.18 -21.43 41.44
N ALA A 413 -26.66 -22.10 42.46
CA ALA A 413 -26.31 -23.51 42.51
C ALA A 413 -27.50 -24.46 42.26
N ASP A 414 -27.12 -25.65 41.80
CA ASP A 414 -27.83 -26.93 41.78
C ASP A 414 -29.13 -27.05 40.95
N ASP A 415 -29.03 -27.91 39.94
CA ASP A 415 -29.97 -28.99 39.56
C ASP A 415 -30.39 -29.01 38.08
N ASN A 416 -30.55 -30.24 37.62
CA ASN A 416 -30.40 -30.79 36.29
C ASN A 416 -31.69 -30.69 35.45
N SER A 417 -31.70 -29.89 34.37
CA SER A 417 -32.49 -30.18 33.16
C SER A 417 -32.27 -29.15 32.03
N SER A 418 -31.72 -29.63 30.91
CA SER A 418 -31.89 -29.17 29.52
C SER A 418 -32.36 -27.73 29.26
N GLU A 419 -31.41 -26.82 29.06
CA GLU A 419 -31.54 -25.70 28.12
C GLU A 419 -30.20 -25.56 27.38
N GLU A 420 -30.26 -25.47 26.04
CA GLU A 420 -29.10 -25.40 25.16
C GLU A 420 -28.34 -24.08 25.38
N SER A 421 -27.29 -24.15 26.20
CA SER A 421 -26.21 -23.16 26.21
C SER A 421 -25.40 -23.35 24.93
N THR A 422 -25.53 -22.43 23.96
CA THR A 422 -24.57 -22.33 22.85
C THR A 422 -23.26 -21.74 23.40
N THR A 423 -22.45 -22.60 23.99
CA THR A 423 -21.03 -22.32 24.24
C THR A 423 -20.39 -22.11 22.87
N ARG A 424 -20.04 -20.87 22.51
CA ARG A 424 -19.10 -20.66 21.42
C ARG A 424 -17.73 -21.10 21.94
N THR A 425 -17.27 -22.26 21.48
CA THR A 425 -15.92 -22.73 21.74
C THR A 425 -14.96 -21.80 21.02
N PHE A 426 -14.09 -21.15 21.80
CA PHE A 426 -12.91 -20.51 21.24
C PHE A 426 -11.89 -21.63 21.00
N THR A 427 -11.75 -22.07 19.76
CA THR A 427 -10.70 -23.03 19.40
C THR A 427 -9.46 -22.24 19.05
N LEU A 428 -8.46 -22.30 19.92
CA LEU A 428 -7.09 -22.03 19.53
C LEU A 428 -6.54 -23.35 19.01
N ASP A 429 -6.23 -23.39 17.72
CA ASP A 429 -5.56 -24.53 17.12
C ASP A 429 -4.11 -24.16 16.81
N PHE A 430 -3.21 -25.03 17.28
CA PHE A 430 -1.78 -24.94 17.09
C PHE A 430 -1.33 -26.30 16.55
N GLU A 431 -1.65 -26.57 15.28
CA GLU A 431 -1.13 -27.77 14.61
C GLU A 431 0.21 -27.43 13.95
N ASP A 432 1.18 -28.34 14.13
CA ASP A 432 2.43 -28.40 13.37
C ASP A 432 3.35 -27.16 13.41
N ASN A 433 3.27 -26.31 14.45
CA ASN A 433 4.23 -25.23 14.64
C ASN A 433 5.60 -25.76 15.12
N TYR A 434 6.70 -25.14 14.67
CA TYR A 434 8.07 -25.61 14.97
C TYR A 434 9.00 -24.46 15.39
N CYS A 435 9.81 -24.69 16.42
CA CYS A 435 10.97 -23.84 16.68
C CYS A 435 12.26 -24.64 16.81
N GLY A 436 13.13 -24.52 15.80
CA GLY A 436 14.57 -24.82 15.85
C GLY A 436 15.04 -25.99 16.72
N GLU A 437 16.25 -25.87 17.28
CA GLU A 437 16.86 -26.86 18.18
C GLU A 437 16.53 -26.63 19.68
N GLN A 438 15.65 -25.67 20.00
CA GLN A 438 15.28 -25.31 21.37
C GLN A 438 13.91 -25.90 21.75
N GLU A 439 13.75 -26.32 23.02
CA GLU A 439 12.46 -26.80 23.55
C GLU A 439 11.44 -25.65 23.51
N CYS A 440 10.56 -25.65 22.51
CA CYS A 440 9.68 -24.52 22.26
C CYS A 440 8.23 -24.76 22.71
N GLN A 441 7.57 -23.65 23.07
CA GLN A 441 6.13 -23.58 23.32
C GLN A 441 5.49 -22.78 22.18
N ASP A 442 4.34 -23.23 21.66
CA ASP A 442 3.64 -22.57 20.56
C ASP A 442 3.27 -21.11 20.87
N ILE A 443 3.04 -20.82 22.17
CA ILE A 443 2.86 -19.48 22.72
C ILE A 443 3.81 -19.28 23.89
N GLN A 444 4.58 -18.20 23.86
CA GLN A 444 5.40 -17.76 24.99
C GLN A 444 5.02 -16.35 25.46
N ASN A 445 4.72 -16.21 26.75
CA ASN A 445 4.50 -14.90 27.38
C ASN A 445 5.80 -14.27 27.88
N LYS A 446 5.76 -12.96 28.13
CA LYS A 446 6.84 -12.14 28.71
C LYS A 446 7.53 -12.73 29.95
N ASP A 447 6.80 -13.47 30.77
CA ASP A 447 7.31 -14.09 31.99
C ASP A 447 7.84 -15.53 31.79
N GLY A 448 7.85 -16.02 30.55
CA GLY A 448 8.22 -17.38 30.20
C GLY A 448 7.16 -18.43 30.58
N SER A 449 5.97 -18.00 31.00
CA SER A 449 4.85 -18.93 31.25
C SER A 449 4.21 -19.40 29.94
N SER A 450 3.84 -20.68 29.89
CA SER A 450 2.94 -21.20 28.87
C SER A 450 1.52 -20.72 29.15
N VAL A 451 0.78 -20.38 28.09
CA VAL A 451 -0.67 -20.10 28.18
C VAL A 451 -1.41 -21.44 28.33
N LEU A 452 -1.29 -22.07 29.50
CA LEU A 452 -2.17 -23.17 29.88
C LEU A 452 -3.42 -22.59 30.54
N GLY A 453 -4.42 -22.26 29.70
CA GLY A 453 -5.83 -22.28 30.09
C GLY A 453 -6.40 -21.02 30.78
N LEU A 454 -7.48 -20.55 30.16
CA LEU A 454 -8.50 -19.56 30.56
C LEU A 454 -8.68 -19.18 32.06
N HIS A 455 -9.09 -17.91 32.20
CA HIS A 455 -9.81 -17.23 33.30
C HIS A 455 -9.03 -16.85 34.56
N GLN A 456 -8.60 -15.58 34.62
CA GLN A 456 -9.15 -14.58 35.55
C GLN A 456 -8.39 -13.26 35.41
N TYR A 457 -8.96 -12.26 34.73
CA TYR A 457 -8.89 -10.86 35.16
C TYR A 457 -10.10 -10.11 34.57
N VAL A 458 -11.21 -10.11 35.29
CA VAL A 458 -12.29 -9.13 35.08
C VAL A 458 -12.31 -8.23 36.30
N SER A 459 -11.73 -7.04 36.17
CA SER A 459 -12.20 -5.88 36.92
C SER A 459 -11.78 -4.59 36.21
N ASN A 460 -12.80 -3.86 35.77
CA ASN A 460 -12.83 -2.42 35.47
C ASN A 460 -12.37 -1.93 34.08
N LEU A 461 -13.16 -2.19 33.05
CA LEU A 461 -13.29 -1.28 31.91
C LEU A 461 -14.76 -1.25 31.42
N CYS A 462 -15.64 -0.61 32.17
CA CYS A 462 -16.88 -0.03 31.66
C CYS A 462 -16.66 1.48 31.53
N ASP A 463 -16.03 1.91 30.44
CA ASP A 463 -16.19 3.25 29.87
C ASP A 463 -15.27 3.40 28.64
N ILE A 464 -15.72 2.91 27.48
CA ILE A 464 -15.35 3.53 26.20
C ILE A 464 -16.64 3.59 25.38
N GLY A 465 -17.28 4.75 25.44
CA GLY A 465 -18.50 5.05 24.71
C GLY A 465 -18.32 4.91 23.21
N THR A 466 -19.33 4.32 22.58
CA THR A 466 -19.63 4.30 21.15
C THR A 466 -20.11 5.66 20.62
N GLN A 467 -19.47 6.76 21.00
CA GLN A 467 -19.74 8.07 20.42
C GLN A 467 -18.46 8.59 19.75
N ASP A 468 -18.59 9.09 18.53
CA ASP A 468 -17.54 9.61 17.63
C ASP A 468 -16.92 8.64 16.61
N ILE A 469 -17.72 7.71 16.07
CA ILE A 469 -17.53 7.24 14.68
C ILE A 469 -18.83 7.45 13.89
N VAL A 470 -19.32 8.70 13.85
CA VAL A 470 -20.26 9.21 12.82
C VAL A 470 -20.03 10.72 12.63
N ALA A 471 -19.65 11.11 11.40
CA ALA A 471 -19.51 12.47 10.84
C ALA A 471 -18.42 13.36 11.47
N THR A 472 -17.51 13.99 10.72
CA THR A 472 -17.67 14.75 9.46
C THR A 472 -16.75 14.31 8.32
#